data_AF-A0A1X7KNP6-F1
#
_entry.id   AF-A0A1X7KNP6-F1
#
_cell.length_a   1.000
_cell.length_b   1.000
_cell.length_c   1.000
_cell.angle_alpha   90.00
_cell.angle_beta   90.00
_cell.angle_gamma   90.00
#
_symmetry.space_group_name_H-M   'P 1'
#
loop_
_entity.id
_entity.type
_entity.pdbx_description
1 polymer ?
#
loop_
_entity_poly.entity_id
_entity_poly.type
_entity_poly.pdbx_seq_one_letter_code
_entity_poly.pdbx_strand_id
1 'polypeptide(L)'
;MAEGKAVRPRRIRVLGKRYDISYVTEDQLPDAYGLCHRGEQRIEIRDGLPAGEEADTVLHEILHAILHGMGVQLSEAVEEKFVLATASGLISVLQDNPKFSKWLIKPRG
;
A
#
# COMPACT_ATOMS: atom_id res chain seq x y z
N MET A 1 19.27 -19.16 -9.62
CA MET A 1 18.95 -19.02 -8.19
C MET A 1 17.49 -18.65 -8.10
N ALA A 2 16.64 -19.50 -7.55
CA ALA A 2 15.22 -19.18 -7.44
C ALA A 2 15.06 -18.11 -6.36
N GLU A 3 14.75 -16.88 -6.77
CA GLU A 3 14.30 -15.84 -5.84
C GLU A 3 13.05 -16.35 -5.14
N GLY A 4 13.07 -16.35 -3.80
CA GLY A 4 11.93 -16.80 -3.01
C GLY A 4 10.69 -15.99 -3.37
N LYS A 5 9.55 -16.68 -3.54
CA LYS A 5 8.25 -16.05 -3.82
C LYS A 5 8.00 -14.95 -2.77
N ALA A 6 7.81 -13.71 -3.22
CA ALA A 6 7.53 -12.59 -2.33
C ALA A 6 6.29 -12.92 -1.47
N VAL A 7 6.42 -12.73 -0.16
CA VAL A 7 5.35 -13.01 0.81
C VAL A 7 4.53 -11.75 1.00
N ARG A 8 3.20 -11.90 0.93
CA ARG A 8 2.24 -10.83 1.17
C ARG A 8 2.45 -10.17 2.55
N PRO A 9 2.56 -8.84 2.64
CA PRO A 9 2.78 -8.18 3.92
C PRO A 9 1.55 -8.29 4.82
N ARG A 10 1.75 -8.74 6.06
CA ARG A 10 0.70 -8.71 7.11
C ARG A 10 0.83 -7.50 8.04
N ARG A 11 1.95 -6.78 7.92
CA ARG A 11 2.30 -5.68 8.80
C ARG A 11 3.37 -4.82 8.17
N ILE A 12 3.24 -3.52 8.36
CA ILE A 12 4.20 -2.52 7.91
C ILE A 12 4.37 -1.42 8.96
N ARG A 13 5.42 -0.62 8.81
CA ARG A 13 5.57 0.63 9.56
C ARG A 13 5.31 1.81 8.63
N VAL A 14 4.46 2.71 9.08
CA VAL A 14 4.15 3.97 8.39
C VAL A 14 4.41 5.10 9.37
N LEU A 15 5.43 5.91 9.10
CA LEU A 15 5.81 7.08 9.91
C LEU A 15 5.91 6.76 11.42
N GLY A 16 6.57 5.65 11.74
CA GLY A 16 6.77 5.17 13.12
C GLY A 16 5.61 4.36 13.70
N LYS A 17 4.40 4.46 13.13
CA LYS A 17 3.22 3.67 13.54
C LYS A 17 3.22 2.30 12.88
N ARG A 18 2.59 1.32 13.52
CA ARG A 18 2.49 -0.04 13.00
C ARG A 18 1.10 -0.25 12.44
N TYR A 19 0.99 -0.54 11.14
CA TYR A 19 -0.27 -0.91 10.52
C TYR A 19 -0.33 -2.41 10.31
N ASP A 20 -1.43 -3.04 10.71
CA ASP A 20 -1.71 -4.46 10.44
C ASP A 20 -2.55 -4.58 9.15
N ILE A 21 -2.18 -5.51 8.27
CA ILE A 21 -2.79 -5.73 6.96
C ILE A 21 -3.53 -7.07 6.96
N SER A 22 -4.83 -7.01 6.70
CA SER A 22 -5.71 -8.17 6.58
C SER A 22 -6.15 -8.37 5.15
N TYR A 23 -6.16 -9.62 4.70
CA TYR A 23 -6.70 -10.01 3.40
C TYR A 23 -8.09 -10.61 3.65
N VAL A 24 -9.11 -9.97 3.11
CA VAL A 24 -10.53 -10.23 3.41
C VAL A 24 -11.27 -10.65 2.14
N THR A 25 -12.38 -11.37 2.28
CA THR A 25 -13.16 -11.79 1.10
C THR A 25 -13.89 -10.59 0.47
N GLU A 26 -14.34 -10.77 -0.77
CA GLU A 26 -15.22 -9.79 -1.44
C GLU A 26 -16.47 -9.49 -0.62
N ASP A 27 -17.08 -10.48 0.01
CA ASP A 27 -18.27 -10.26 0.88
C ASP A 27 -17.98 -9.33 2.07
N GLN A 28 -16.74 -9.31 2.56
CA GLN A 28 -16.33 -8.44 3.66
C GLN A 28 -15.98 -7.03 3.20
N LEU A 29 -15.60 -6.86 1.93
CA LEU A 29 -15.25 -5.58 1.31
C LEU A 29 -15.83 -5.49 -0.11
N PRO A 30 -17.16 -5.38 -0.26
CA PRO A 30 -17.83 -5.53 -1.56
C PRO A 30 -17.60 -4.34 -2.49
N ASP A 31 -17.45 -3.14 -1.91
CA ASP A 31 -17.43 -1.89 -2.68
C ASP A 31 -16.02 -1.36 -2.97
N ALA A 32 -14.96 -2.04 -2.49
CA ALA A 32 -13.58 -1.62 -2.68
C ALA A 32 -12.58 -2.79 -2.76
N TYR A 33 -11.42 -2.54 -3.35
CA TYR A 33 -10.29 -3.47 -3.35
C TYR A 33 -9.39 -3.32 -2.12
N GLY A 34 -9.38 -2.14 -1.53
CA GLY A 34 -8.65 -1.84 -0.30
C GLY A 34 -9.41 -0.85 0.55
N LEU A 35 -9.09 -0.83 1.85
CA LEU A 35 -9.58 0.19 2.77
C LEU A 35 -8.59 0.45 3.90
N CYS A 36 -8.19 1.71 4.05
CA CYS A 36 -7.32 2.18 5.12
C CYS A 36 -8.13 2.78 6.29
N HIS A 37 -8.19 2.03 7.40
CA HIS A 37 -8.75 2.48 8.68
C HIS A 37 -7.69 3.26 9.47
N ARG A 38 -7.43 4.50 9.03
CA ARG A 38 -6.32 5.35 9.49
C ARG A 38 -6.26 5.55 11.00
N GLY A 39 -7.42 5.70 11.65
CA GLY A 39 -7.53 5.86 13.10
C GLY A 39 -7.24 4.57 13.89
N GLU A 40 -7.39 3.41 13.25
CA GLU A 40 -7.24 2.09 13.86
C GLU A 40 -5.89 1.42 13.57
N GLN A 41 -5.08 2.05 12.71
CA GLN A 41 -3.83 1.46 12.22
C GLN A 41 -4.05 0.10 11.55
N ARG A 42 -5.12 -0.01 10.76
CA ARG A 42 -5.55 -1.23 10.08
C ARG A 42 -5.77 -0.97 8.60
N ILE A 43 -5.34 -1.90 7.77
CA ILE A 43 -5.59 -1.90 6.32
C ILE A 43 -6.24 -3.23 5.97
N GLU A 44 -7.30 -3.17 5.16
CA GLU A 44 -7.94 -4.32 4.57
C GLU A 44 -7.69 -4.32 3.07
N ILE A 45 -7.39 -5.49 2.52
CA ILE A 45 -7.17 -5.70 1.09
C ILE A 45 -8.05 -6.89 0.68
N ARG A 46 -8.77 -6.75 -0.43
CA ARG A 46 -9.56 -7.86 -0.97
C ARG A 46 -8.62 -8.98 -1.42
N ASP A 47 -8.89 -10.20 -0.95
CA ASP A 47 -8.12 -11.38 -1.34
C ASP A 47 -8.49 -11.82 -2.76
N GLY A 48 -7.57 -12.50 -3.44
CA GLY A 48 -7.78 -13.02 -4.79
C GLY A 48 -7.56 -12.02 -5.93
N LEU A 49 -7.12 -10.78 -5.64
CA LEU A 49 -6.75 -9.82 -6.67
C LEU A 49 -5.56 -10.33 -7.51
N PRO A 50 -5.50 -10.02 -8.82
CA PRO A 50 -4.30 -10.20 -9.63
C PRO A 50 -3.07 -9.56 -8.96
N ALA A 51 -1.90 -10.21 -9.06
CA ALA A 51 -0.72 -9.81 -8.28
C ALA A 51 -0.28 -8.34 -8.46
N GLY A 52 -0.42 -7.78 -9.66
CA GLY A 52 -0.12 -6.36 -9.92
C GLY A 52 -1.14 -5.42 -9.26
N GLU A 53 -2.41 -5.78 -9.32
CA GLU A 53 -3.52 -5.02 -8.74
C GLU A 53 -3.49 -5.10 -7.20
N GLU A 54 -3.18 -6.25 -6.61
CA GLU A 54 -2.96 -6.40 -5.17
C GLU A 54 -1.83 -5.48 -4.70
N ALA A 55 -0.71 -5.44 -5.43
CA ALA A 55 0.44 -4.63 -5.06
C ALA A 55 0.15 -3.12 -5.17
N ASP A 56 -0.58 -2.69 -6.21
CA ASP A 56 -1.01 -1.30 -6.39
C ASP A 56 -2.00 -0.88 -5.30
N THR A 57 -3.00 -1.72 -5.03
CA THR A 57 -3.99 -1.52 -3.95
C THR A 57 -3.32 -1.41 -2.58
N VAL A 58 -2.36 -2.28 -2.27
CA VAL A 58 -1.60 -2.18 -1.01
C VAL A 58 -0.88 -0.84 -0.91
N LEU A 59 -0.23 -0.38 -1.99
CA LEU A 59 0.47 0.90 -1.98
C LEU A 59 -0.49 2.09 -1.86
N HIS A 60 -1.66 2.02 -2.51
CA HIS A 60 -2.74 3.00 -2.40
C HIS A 60 -3.16 3.21 -0.95
N GLU A 61 -3.50 2.12 -0.24
CA GLU A 61 -3.91 2.20 1.17
C GLU A 61 -2.79 2.69 2.10
N ILE A 62 -1.54 2.39 1.76
CA ILE A 62 -0.37 2.89 2.50
C ILE A 62 -0.22 4.40 2.31
N LEU A 63 -0.45 4.93 1.11
CA LEU A 63 -0.38 6.37 0.85
C LEU A 63 -1.45 7.13 1.65
N HIS A 64 -2.66 6.58 1.78
CA HIS A 64 -3.67 7.10 2.70
C HIS A 64 -3.17 7.16 4.15
N ALA A 65 -2.51 6.10 4.63
CA ALA A 65 -1.92 6.06 5.96
C ALA A 65 -0.79 7.09 6.14
N ILE A 66 0.03 7.30 5.10
CA ILE A 66 1.11 8.30 5.08
C ILE A 66 0.54 9.70 5.18
N LEU A 67 -0.41 10.08 4.32
CA LEU A 67 -1.02 11.41 4.31
C LEU A 67 -1.66 11.73 5.66
N HIS A 68 -2.41 10.77 6.21
CA HIS A 68 -2.98 10.89 7.55
C HIS A 68 -1.91 11.06 8.63
N GLY A 69 -0.85 10.26 8.61
CA GLY A 69 0.25 10.33 9.56
C GLY A 69 1.06 11.64 9.47
N MET A 70 1.10 12.28 8.31
CA MET A 70 1.71 13.60 8.10
C MET A 70 0.80 14.77 8.51
N GLY A 71 -0.46 14.50 8.85
CA GLY A 71 -1.44 15.55 9.15
C GLY A 71 -1.90 16.33 7.91
N VAL A 72 -1.73 15.75 6.72
CA VAL A 72 -2.21 16.35 5.47
C VAL A 72 -3.73 16.23 5.41
N GLN A 73 -4.41 17.36 5.17
CA GLN A 73 -5.86 17.42 5.06
C GLN A 73 -6.23 17.82 3.64
N LEU A 74 -6.78 16.88 2.89
CA LEU A 74 -7.32 17.08 1.55
C LEU A 74 -8.81 16.68 1.59
N SER A 75 -9.59 17.18 0.63
CA SER A 75 -10.90 16.57 0.40
C SER A 75 -10.71 15.15 -0.13
N GLU A 76 -11.64 14.26 0.19
CA GLU A 76 -11.61 12.86 -0.22
C GLU A 76 -11.35 12.70 -1.73
N ALA A 77 -12.10 13.42 -2.57
CA ALA A 77 -11.94 13.36 -4.01
C ALA A 77 -10.55 13.84 -4.53
N VAL A 78 -9.90 14.77 -3.82
CA VAL A 78 -8.54 15.22 -4.18
C VAL A 78 -7.52 14.21 -3.69
N GLU A 79 -7.73 13.68 -2.49
CA GLU A 79 -6.87 12.67 -1.91
C GLU A 79 -6.85 11.40 -2.75
N GLU A 80 -8.02 10.84 -3.09
CA GLU A 80 -8.16 9.65 -3.93
C GLU A 80 -7.44 9.79 -5.27
N LYS A 81 -7.59 10.95 -5.93
CA LYS A 81 -6.86 11.21 -7.19
C LYS A 81 -5.36 11.24 -6.99
N PHE A 82 -4.90 11.85 -5.91
CA PHE A 82 -3.48 11.92 -5.59
C PHE A 82 -2.91 10.53 -5.29
N VAL A 83 -3.58 9.75 -4.42
CA VAL A 83 -3.08 8.44 -4.01
C VAL A 83 -3.12 7.45 -5.16
N LEU A 84 -4.16 7.45 -5.99
CA LEU A 84 -4.28 6.59 -7.17
C LEU A 84 -3.13 6.85 -8.16
N ALA A 85 -2.96 8.11 -8.55
CA ALA A 85 -1.89 8.49 -9.50
C ALA A 85 -0.49 8.19 -8.93
N THR A 86 -0.31 8.42 -7.62
CA THR A 86 0.98 8.22 -6.96
C THR A 86 1.30 6.74 -6.77
N ALA A 87 0.32 5.90 -6.39
CA ALA A 87 0.49 4.46 -6.25
C ALA A 87 0.91 3.85 -7.59
N SER A 88 0.14 4.08 -8.65
CA SER A 88 0.41 3.50 -9.97
C SER A 88 1.75 3.99 -10.54
N GLY A 89 2.09 5.27 -10.36
CA GLY A 89 3.37 5.82 -10.81
C GLY A 89 4.57 5.26 -10.04
N LEU A 90 4.49 5.23 -8.70
CA LEU A 90 5.57 4.71 -7.86
C LEU A 90 5.78 3.21 -8.07
N ILE A 91 4.70 2.44 -8.16
CA ILE A 91 4.83 0.99 -8.28
C ILE A 91 5.46 0.58 -9.61
N SER A 92 5.11 1.24 -10.71
CA SER A 92 5.77 1.02 -12.01
C SER A 92 7.27 1.30 -11.90
N VAL A 93 7.68 2.47 -11.40
CA VAL A 93 9.11 2.79 -11.26
C VAL A 93 9.83 1.77 -10.39
N LEU A 94 9.23 1.38 -9.26
CA LEU A 94 9.88 0.48 -8.30
C LEU A 94 9.96 -0.98 -8.79
N GLN A 95 8.93 -1.47 -9.48
CA GLN A 95 8.90 -2.84 -9.99
C GLN A 95 9.69 -2.99 -11.29
N ASP A 96 9.61 -2.01 -12.19
CA ASP A 96 10.34 -2.04 -13.47
C ASP A 96 11.86 -1.84 -13.28
N ASN A 97 12.27 -1.26 -12.14
CA ASN A 97 13.67 -0.96 -11.84
C ASN A 97 14.13 -1.58 -10.50
N PRO A 98 14.18 -2.92 -10.35
CA PRO A 98 14.40 -3.59 -9.06
C PRO A 98 15.77 -3.29 -8.44
N LYS A 99 16.81 -3.03 -9.26
CA LYS A 99 18.13 -2.60 -8.78
C LYS A 99 18.08 -1.21 -8.15
N PHE A 100 17.34 -0.29 -8.75
CA PHE A 100 17.11 1.05 -8.22
C PHE A 100 16.34 0.97 -6.90
N SER A 101 15.26 0.18 -6.86
CA SER A 101 14.46 -0.02 -5.65
C SER A 101 15.28 -0.59 -4.50
N LYS A 102 16.11 -1.61 -4.76
CA LYS A 102 17.02 -2.20 -3.76
C LYS A 102 18.03 -1.17 -3.23
N TRP A 103 18.53 -0.29 -4.09
CA TRP A 103 19.40 0.81 -3.67
C TRP A 103 18.64 1.87 -2.85
N LEU A 104 17.43 2.24 -3.28
CA LEU A 104 16.59 3.27 -2.67
C LEU A 104 16.17 2.91 -1.23
N ILE A 105 15.81 1.65 -0.99
CA ILE A 105 15.31 1.19 0.32
C ILE A 105 16.42 0.73 1.28
N LYS A 106 17.70 0.93 0.92
CA LYS A 106 18.81 0.57 1.80
C LYS A 106 18.68 1.34 3.13
N PRO A 107 18.66 0.67 4.30
CA PRO A 107 18.57 1.34 5.58
C PRO A 107 19.67 2.40 5.73
N ARG A 108 19.29 3.59 6.22
CA ARG A 108 20.28 4.59 6.63
C ARG A 108 21.02 4.04 7.86
N GLY A 109 22.35 4.04 7.78
CA GLY A 109 23.22 3.69 8.91
C GLY A 109 23.23 4.76 9.98
#